data_AF-A0A418WP24-F1
#
_entry.id   AF-A0A418WP24-F1
#
_cell.length_a   1.000
_cell.length_b   1.000
_cell.length_c   1.000
_cell.angle_alpha   90.00
_cell.angle_beta   90.00
_cell.angle_gamma   90.00
#
_symmetry.space_group_name_H-M   'P 1'
#
loop_
_entity.id
_entity.type
_entity.pdbx_description
1 polymer ?
#
loop_
_entity_poly.entity_id
_entity_poly.type
_entity_poly.pdbx_seq_one_letter_code
_entity_poly.pdbx_strand_id
1 'polypeptide(L)' 'MKTRMSAYDPETRSVTVTFSDGTISHKRTVNACLDAEGYFDRKATAERVQEVARGVAVKIAAGVVTNPPKPERKRKAG' A
#
# COMPACT_ATOMS: atom_id res chain seq x y z
N MET A 1 3.82 -4.14 11.01
CA MET A 1 3.16 -3.82 9.73
C MET A 1 1.67 -4.17 9.74
N LYS A 2 0.81 -3.17 9.54
CA LYS A 2 -0.64 -3.33 9.30
C LYS A 2 -0.95 -3.02 7.83
N THR A 3 -1.89 -3.76 7.23
CA THR A 3 -2.30 -3.55 5.83
C THR A 3 -3.80 -3.34 5.72
N ARG A 4 -4.23 -2.33 4.96
CA ARG A 4 -5.64 -2.08 4.63
C ARG A 4 -5.82 -2.02 3.12
N MET A 5 -6.55 -2.98 2.57
CA MET A 5 -6.85 -3.10 1.15
C MET A 5 -8.16 -2.37 0.80
N SER A 6 -8.19 -1.67 -0.34
CA SER A 6 -9.41 -1.11 -0.94
C SER A 6 -10.26 -2.19 -1.62
N ALA A 7 -11.40 -1.79 -2.20
CA ALA A 7 -12.08 -2.60 -3.18
C ALA A 7 -11.17 -2.88 -4.40
N TYR A 8 -11.42 -4.01 -5.06
CA TYR A 8 -10.83 -4.37 -6.34
C TYR A 8 -11.34 -3.41 -7.42
N ASP A 9 -10.40 -2.90 -8.21
CA ASP A 9 -10.67 -2.12 -9.41
C ASP A 9 -10.55 -3.04 -10.63
N PRO A 10 -11.67 -3.36 -11.31
CA PRO A 10 -11.67 -4.22 -12.49
C PRO A 10 -11.06 -3.56 -13.74
N GLU A 11 -11.03 -2.23 -13.82
CA GLU A 11 -10.45 -1.52 -14.97
C GLU A 11 -8.93 -1.64 -14.97
N THR A 12 -8.32 -1.49 -13.79
CA THR A 12 -6.86 -1.55 -13.62
C THR A 12 -6.36 -2.92 -13.11
N ARG A 13 -7.28 -3.84 -12.83
CA ARG A 13 -7.03 -5.16 -12.22
C ARG A 13 -6.17 -5.07 -10.97
N SER A 14 -6.48 -4.12 -10.09
CA SER A 14 -5.62 -3.77 -8.97
C SER A 14 -6.39 -3.46 -7.68
N VAL A 15 -5.67 -3.48 -6.56
CA VAL A 15 -6.15 -3.04 -5.26
C VAL A 15 -5.19 -1.98 -4.71
N THR A 16 -5.73 -0.90 -4.17
CA THR A 16 -4.92 0.07 -3.42
C THR A 16 -4.77 -0.41 -1.99
N VAL A 17 -3.53 -0.55 -1.52
CA VAL A 17 -3.21 -0.98 -0.16
C VAL A 17 -2.51 0.13 0.60
N THR A 18 -2.98 0.39 1.82
CA THR A 18 -2.28 1.22 2.79
C THR A 18 -1.49 0.32 3.73
N PHE A 19 -0.17 0.49 3.76
CA PHE A 19 0.78 -0.15 4.65
C PHE A 19 1.12 0.81 5.79
N SER A 20 1.03 0.36 7.03
CA SER A 20 1.30 1.21 8.20
C SER A 20 2.23 0.53 9.18
N ASP A 21 3.26 1.25 9.61
CA ASP A 21 4.21 0.81 10.63
C ASP A 21 4.59 2.00 11.53
N GLY A 22 4.22 1.93 12.80
CA GLY A 22 4.33 3.05 13.73
C GLY A 22 3.61 4.31 13.22
N THR A 23 4.37 5.38 12.98
CA THR A 23 3.88 6.67 12.46
C THR A 23 3.89 6.78 10.94
N ILE A 24 4.46 5.79 10.25
CA ILE A 24 4.62 5.78 8.79
C ILE A 24 3.39 5.14 8.16
N SER A 25 2.81 5.81 7.16
CA SER A 25 1.70 5.32 6.36
C SER A 25 2.01 5.48 4.87
N HIS A 26 2.09 4.34 4.16
CA HIS A 26 2.46 4.28 2.76
C HIS A 26 1.35 3.64 1.93
N LYS A 27 0.88 4.32 0.89
CA LYS A 27 -0.12 3.79 -0.05
C LYS A 27 0.56 3.27 -1.30
N ARG A 28 0.16 2.08 -1.75
CA ARG A 28 0.65 1.48 -2.99
C ARG A 28 -0.43 0.66 -3.67
N THR A 29 -0.45 0.71 -5.00
CA THR A 29 -1.26 -0.17 -5.82
C THR A 29 -0.59 -1.54 -5.93
N VAL A 30 -1.35 -2.60 -5.76
CA VAL A 30 -0.92 -4.00 -5.89
C VAL A 30 -1.80 -4.66 -6.94
N ASN A 31 -1.19 -5.36 -7.90
CA ASN A 31 -1.94 -6.12 -8.90
C ASN A 31 -2.73 -7.22 -8.20
N ALA A 32 -4.00 -7.34 -8.58
CA ALA A 32 -4.85 -8.40 -8.08
C ALA A 32 -4.45 -9.75 -8.68
N CYS A 33 -4.60 -10.81 -7.90
CA CYS A 33 -4.56 -12.16 -8.40
C CYS A 33 -5.96 -12.53 -8.91
N LEU A 34 -5.99 -13.16 -10.09
CA LEU A 34 -7.21 -13.67 -10.68
C LEU A 34 -7.18 -15.20 -10.64
N ASP A 35 -8.35 -15.82 -10.51
CA ASP A 35 -8.48 -17.27 -10.61
C ASP A 35 -8.37 -17.75 -12.08
N ALA A 36 -8.55 -19.06 -12.28
CA ALA A 36 -8.47 -19.67 -13.61
C ALA A 36 -9.52 -19.14 -14.60
N GLU A 37 -10.62 -18.60 -14.10
CA GLU A 37 -11.73 -18.05 -14.88
C GLU A 37 -11.57 -16.51 -15.09
N GLY A 38 -10.55 -15.92 -14.48
CA GLY A 38 -10.25 -14.49 -14.57
C GLY A 38 -11.01 -13.63 -13.55
N TYR A 39 -11.69 -14.24 -12.58
CA TYR A 39 -12.35 -13.49 -11.50
C TYR A 39 -11.38 -13.15 -10.38
N PHE A 40 -11.72 -12.10 -9.62
CA PHE A 40 -10.90 -11.61 -8.53
C PHE A 40 -10.75 -12.65 -7.41
N ASP A 41 -9.53 -13.17 -7.22
CA ASP A 41 -9.20 -14.03 -6.10
C ASP A 41 -8.71 -13.20 -4.91
N ARG A 42 -9.60 -13.01 -3.94
CA ARG A 42 -9.32 -12.27 -2.71
C ARG A 42 -8.24 -12.93 -1.86
N LYS A 43 -8.18 -14.27 -1.81
CA LYS A 43 -7.24 -15.01 -0.97
C LYS A 43 -5.84 -14.89 -1.55
N ALA A 44 -5.67 -15.21 -2.83
CA ALA A 44 -4.39 -15.08 -3.52
C ALA A 44 -3.91 -13.62 -3.54
N THR A 45 -4.82 -12.66 -3.74
CA THR A 45 -4.48 -11.23 -3.66
C THR A 45 -3.99 -10.86 -2.25
N ALA A 46 -4.63 -11.38 -1.19
CA ALA A 46 -4.20 -11.11 0.18
C ALA A 46 -2.78 -11.66 0.44
N GLU A 47 -2.46 -12.85 -0.04
CA GLU A 47 -1.10 -13.43 0.05
C GLU A 47 -0.08 -12.55 -0.68
N ARG A 48 -0.41 -12.10 -1.89
CA ARG A 48 0.42 -11.15 -2.65
C ARG A 48 0.64 -9.85 -1.90
N VAL A 49 -0.40 -9.32 -1.24
CA VAL A 49 -0.29 -8.13 -0.40
C VAL A 49 0.63 -8.35 0.80
N GLN A 50 0.63 -9.54 1.42
CA GLN A 50 1.57 -9.86 2.50
C GLN A 50 3.03 -9.92 2.02
N GLU A 51 3.29 -10.41 0.82
CA GLU A 51 4.63 -10.33 0.23
C GLU A 51 5.11 -8.89 0.06
N VAL A 52 4.24 -8.04 -0.51
CA VAL A 52 4.53 -6.61 -0.66
C VAL A 52 4.71 -5.96 0.71
N ALA A 53 3.91 -6.33 1.72
CA ALA A 53 4.01 -5.81 3.08
C ALA A 53 5.38 -6.10 3.71
N ARG A 54 5.93 -7.31 3.51
CA ARG A 54 7.29 -7.65 3.95
C ARG A 54 8.33 -6.76 3.30
N GLY A 55 8.24 -6.56 1.98
CA GLY A 55 9.13 -5.65 1.25
C GLY A 55 9.02 -4.19 1.69
N VAL A 56 7.81 -3.71 1.98
CA VAL A 56 7.59 -2.35 2.51
C VAL A 56 8.16 -2.23 3.92
N ALA A 57 7.98 -3.22 4.78
CA ALA A 57 8.52 -3.22 6.15
C ALA A 57 10.05 -3.11 6.16
N VAL A 58 10.73 -3.87 5.30
CA VAL A 58 12.20 -3.77 5.13
C VAL A 58 12.60 -2.37 4.67
N LYS A 59 11.88 -1.77 3.72
CA LYS A 59 12.18 -0.42 3.23
C LYS A 59 11.91 0.68 4.27
N ILE A 60 10.91 0.50 5.13
CA ILE A 60 10.66 1.40 6.27
C ILE A 60 11.80 1.28 7.28
N ALA A 61 12.19 0.06 7.65
CA ALA A 61 13.29 -0.16 8.58
C ALA A 61 14.63 0.41 8.05
N ALA A 62 14.84 0.35 6.73
CA ALA A 62 16.00 0.95 6.06
C ALA A 62 15.89 2.47 5.86
N GLY A 63 14.79 3.13 6.26
CA GLY A 63 14.58 4.57 6.07
C GLY A 63 14.29 5.00 4.63
N VAL A 64 14.07 4.05 3.71
CA VAL A 64 13.75 4.31 2.29
C VAL A 64 12.29 4.77 2.13
N VAL A 65 11.37 4.15 2.87
CA VAL A 65 9.98 4.60 2.95
C VAL A 65 9.79 5.38 4.24
N THR A 66 9.58 6.68 4.11
CA THR A 66 9.25 7.60 5.20
C THR A 66 7.92 8.28 4.92
N ASN A 67 7.33 8.93 5.93
CA ASN A 67 6.23 9.84 5.64
C ASN A 67 6.74 10.98 4.76
N PRO A 68 5.93 11.47 3.80
CA PRO A 68 6.28 12.68 3.09
C PRO A 68 6.54 13.79 4.11
N PRO A 69 7.54 14.68 3.88
CA PRO A 69 7.74 15.82 4.74
C PRO A 69 6.41 16.57 4.83
N LYS A 70 5.91 16.76 6.05
CA LYS A 70 4.68 17.52 6.32
C LYS A 70 4.80 18.84 5.54
N PRO A 71 3.82 19.23 4.69
CA PRO A 71 3.93 20.47 3.96
C PRO A 71 4.17 21.57 4.99
N GLU A 72 5.31 22.23 4.88
CA GLU A 72 5.67 23.36 5.72
C GLU A 72 4.51 24.34 5.59
N ARG A 73 3.76 24.54 6.68
CA ARG A 73 2.79 25.62 6.77
C ARG A 73 3.63 26.87 6.53
N LYS A 74 3.64 27.41 5.30
CA LYS A 74 4.15 28.74 5.02
C LYS A 74 3.41 29.65 6.00
N ARG A 75 4.09 30.04 7.09
CA ARG A 75 3.61 31.13 7.93
C ARG A 75 3.55 32.30 6.96
N LYS A 76 2.35 32.71 6.57
CA LYS A 76 2.18 34.02 5.95
C LYS A 76 2.69 35.02 6.98
N ALA A 77 3.87 35.58 6.73
CA ALA A 77 4.25 36.84 7.31
C ALA A 77 3.36 37.90 6.63
N GLY A 78 2.67 38.69 7.43
CA GLY A 78 1.69 39.69 7.02
C GLY A 78 0.80 40.04 8.18
#